data_AF-A0ABD0BDD2-F1
#
_entry.id   AF-A0ABD0BDD2-F1
#
_cell.length_a   1.000
_cell.length_b   1.000
_cell.length_c   1.000
_cell.angle_alpha   90.00
_cell.angle_beta   90.00
_cell.angle_gamma   90.00
#
_symmetry.space_group_name_H-M   'P 1'
#
loop_
_entity.id
_entity.type
_entity.pdbx_description
1 polymer ?
#
loop_
_entity_poly.entity_id
_entity_poly.type
_entity_poly.pdbx_seq_one_letter_code
_entity_poly.pdbx_strand_id
1 'polypeptide(L)'
;MAGNNEDQDKPQVVKDKPQVAGTANVLKQTKNYEGLIKEFGKATANGLMKKAINDAVPAAQAVTNKDVSGFAKVTEALRSNPVDVAATAKQGMADAGQVVGDALRDLGKQPDAAPAPAADATPAAALEAATTTTEDEPQQ
;
A
#
# COMPACT_ATOMS: atom_id res chain seq x y z
N MET A 1 -45.68 7.11 -57.12
CA MET A 1 -46.07 7.31 -55.71
C MET A 1 -45.20 6.38 -54.90
N ALA A 2 -44.22 6.95 -54.19
CA ALA A 2 -43.31 6.23 -53.31
C ALA A 2 -43.98 6.03 -51.94
N GLY A 3 -43.68 4.91 -51.28
CA GLY A 3 -44.13 4.64 -49.92
C GLY A 3 -43.91 3.18 -49.53
N ASN A 4 -42.65 2.81 -49.32
CA ASN A 4 -42.24 1.53 -48.74
C ASN A 4 -42.77 1.40 -47.30
N ASN A 5 -43.42 0.27 -46.99
CA ASN A 5 -43.63 -0.18 -45.61
C ASN A 5 -42.37 -0.95 -45.18
N GLU A 6 -41.38 -0.22 -44.68
CA GLU A 6 -40.26 -0.77 -43.90
C GLU A 6 -40.64 -0.72 -42.42
N ASP A 7 -41.43 -1.69 -41.96
CA ASP A 7 -41.58 -2.00 -40.53
C ASP A 7 -40.45 -2.97 -40.16
N GLN A 8 -39.21 -2.47 -40.25
CA GLN A 8 -38.04 -3.14 -39.69
C GLN A 8 -37.78 -2.60 -38.28
N ASP A 9 -37.76 -3.54 -37.35
CA ASP A 9 -36.71 -3.63 -36.33
C ASP A 9 -36.49 -2.35 -35.52
N LYS A 10 -37.46 -2.02 -34.66
CA LYS A 10 -37.16 -1.17 -33.50
C LYS A 10 -36.33 -2.01 -32.53
N PRO A 11 -35.03 -1.70 -32.30
CA PRO A 11 -34.30 -2.32 -31.22
C PRO A 11 -35.05 -2.02 -29.93
N GLN A 12 -35.50 -3.08 -29.25
CA GLN A 12 -36.03 -2.97 -27.90
C GLN A 12 -34.92 -2.33 -27.05
N VAL A 13 -35.14 -1.08 -26.66
CA VAL A 13 -34.36 -0.42 -25.62
C VAL A 13 -34.60 -1.23 -24.36
N VAL A 14 -33.71 -2.18 -24.09
CA VAL A 14 -33.66 -2.93 -22.84
C VAL A 14 -33.49 -1.86 -21.77
N LYS A 15 -34.57 -1.57 -21.04
CA LYS A 15 -34.56 -0.57 -19.95
C LYS A 15 -33.36 -0.88 -19.05
N ASP A 16 -32.34 -0.02 -19.12
CA ASP A 16 -31.16 -0.12 -18.29
C ASP A 16 -31.60 -0.16 -16.83
N LYS A 17 -31.44 -1.33 -16.19
CA LYS A 17 -31.56 -1.40 -14.73
C LYS A 17 -30.58 -0.36 -14.18
N PRO A 18 -30.99 0.47 -13.20
CA PRO A 18 -30.10 1.48 -12.65
C PRO A 18 -28.81 0.80 -12.20
N GLN A 19 -27.70 1.22 -12.83
CA GLN A 19 -26.39 0.65 -12.56
C GLN A 19 -26.00 1.06 -11.14
N VAL A 20 -25.92 0.08 -10.25
CA VAL A 20 -25.50 0.32 -8.86
C VAL A 20 -24.06 0.83 -8.91
N ALA A 21 -23.80 2.00 -8.32
CA ALA A 21 -22.49 2.64 -8.26
C ALA A 21 -22.00 2.78 -6.79
N GLY A 22 -20.75 3.22 -6.61
CA GLY A 22 -20.16 3.44 -5.28
C GLY A 22 -19.99 2.16 -4.45
N THR A 23 -20.06 2.28 -3.12
CA THR A 23 -19.83 1.17 -2.17
C THR A 23 -20.75 -0.03 -2.43
N ALA A 24 -22.01 0.22 -2.81
CA ALA A 24 -22.96 -0.85 -3.12
C ALA A 24 -22.53 -1.67 -4.35
N ASN A 25 -21.90 -1.03 -5.34
CA ASN A 25 -21.35 -1.77 -6.49
C ASN A 25 -20.20 -2.66 -6.05
N VAL A 26 -19.29 -2.15 -5.21
CA VAL A 26 -18.15 -2.92 -4.69
C VAL A 26 -18.65 -4.19 -4.00
N LEU A 27 -19.61 -4.08 -3.09
CA LEU A 27 -20.19 -5.22 -2.38
C LEU A 27 -20.85 -6.23 -3.33
N LYS A 28 -21.58 -5.74 -4.34
CA LYS A 28 -22.19 -6.59 -5.37
C LYS A 28 -21.13 -7.35 -6.17
N GLN A 29 -20.08 -6.67 -6.63
CA GLN A 29 -19.03 -7.32 -7.42
C GLN A 29 -18.21 -8.30 -6.58
N THR A 30 -17.93 -7.99 -5.32
CA THR A 30 -17.31 -8.93 -4.37
C THR A 30 -18.14 -10.21 -4.24
N LYS A 31 -19.46 -10.10 -4.08
CA LYS A 31 -20.35 -11.26 -4.00
C LYS A 31 -20.33 -12.09 -5.28
N ASN A 32 -20.35 -11.45 -6.45
CA ASN A 32 -20.27 -12.14 -7.73
C ASN A 32 -18.92 -12.86 -7.90
N TYR A 33 -17.82 -12.19 -7.55
CA TYR A 33 -16.47 -12.74 -7.60
C TYR A 33 -16.32 -13.98 -6.70
N GLU A 34 -16.96 -14.01 -5.54
CA GLU A 34 -17.01 -15.20 -4.69
C GLU A 34 -17.79 -16.36 -5.31
N GLY A 35 -18.85 -16.06 -6.06
CA GLY A 35 -19.53 -17.05 -6.90
C GLY A 35 -18.56 -17.66 -7.91
N LEU A 36 -17.80 -16.82 -8.61
CA LEU A 36 -16.79 -17.27 -9.58
C LEU A 36 -15.69 -18.12 -8.94
N ILE A 37 -15.25 -17.79 -7.71
CA ILE A 37 -14.27 -18.61 -6.99
C ILE A 37 -14.83 -20.01 -6.72
N LYS A 38 -16.09 -20.09 -6.27
CA LYS A 38 -16.73 -21.38 -5.94
C LYS A 38 -16.92 -22.25 -7.17
N GLU A 39 -17.24 -21.64 -8.31
CA GLU A 39 -17.55 -22.36 -9.55
C GLU A 39 -16.30 -22.70 -10.37
N PHE A 40 -15.33 -21.80 -10.45
CA PHE A 40 -14.19 -21.91 -11.37
C PHE A 40 -12.81 -21.87 -10.71
N GLY A 41 -12.75 -21.70 -9.38
CA GLY A 41 -11.52 -21.56 -8.62
C GLY A 41 -10.91 -20.15 -8.63
N LYS A 42 -9.99 -19.89 -7.69
CA LYS A 42 -9.40 -18.55 -7.46
C LYS A 42 -8.67 -18.01 -8.69
N ALA A 43 -7.90 -18.84 -9.40
CA ALA A 43 -7.10 -18.39 -10.55
C ALA A 43 -7.98 -17.87 -11.70
N THR A 44 -9.03 -18.62 -12.04
CA THR A 44 -9.99 -18.25 -13.10
C THR A 44 -10.79 -17.02 -12.71
N ALA A 45 -11.31 -16.98 -11.47
CA ALA A 45 -12.06 -15.83 -10.96
C ALA A 45 -11.21 -14.54 -11.00
N ASN A 46 -9.92 -14.62 -10.65
CA ASN A 46 -9.00 -13.49 -10.73
C ASN A 46 -8.83 -12.98 -12.16
N GLY A 47 -8.64 -13.89 -13.11
CA GLY A 47 -8.50 -13.55 -14.52
C GLY A 47 -9.75 -12.86 -15.07
N LEU A 48 -10.93 -13.38 -14.74
CA LEU A 48 -12.22 -12.83 -15.15
C LEU A 48 -12.48 -11.45 -14.54
N MET A 49 -12.25 -11.29 -13.24
CA MET A 49 -12.42 -10.00 -12.55
C MET A 49 -11.45 -8.95 -13.08
N LYS A 50 -10.17 -9.30 -13.27
CA LYS A 50 -9.17 -8.42 -13.88
C LYS A 50 -9.63 -7.98 -15.27
N LYS A 51 -10.07 -8.93 -16.11
CA LYS A 51 -10.55 -8.62 -17.45
C LYS A 51 -11.74 -7.65 -17.40
N ALA A 52 -12.74 -7.95 -16.57
CA ALA A 52 -13.92 -7.10 -16.43
C ALA A 52 -13.58 -5.67 -15.98
N ILE A 53 -12.61 -5.51 -15.07
CA ILE A 53 -12.13 -4.19 -14.64
C ILE A 53 -11.41 -3.48 -15.79
N ASN A 54 -10.45 -4.15 -16.43
CA ASN A 54 -9.63 -3.55 -17.48
C ASN A 54 -10.42 -3.21 -18.76
N ASP A 55 -11.53 -3.89 -19.02
CA ASP A 55 -12.46 -3.54 -20.09
C ASP A 55 -13.27 -2.28 -19.78
N ALA A 56 -13.41 -1.91 -18.50
CA ALA A 56 -14.23 -0.80 -18.03
C ALA A 56 -13.43 0.46 -17.65
N VAL A 57 -12.11 0.36 -17.45
CA VAL A 57 -11.25 1.47 -17.03
C VAL A 57 -10.22 1.83 -18.09
N PRO A 58 -9.73 3.08 -18.14
CA PRO A 58 -8.63 3.46 -19.01
C PRO A 58 -7.37 2.64 -18.73
N ALA A 59 -6.51 2.44 -19.72
CA ALA A 59 -5.27 1.66 -19.58
C ALA A 59 -4.35 2.15 -18.43
N ALA A 60 -4.36 3.45 -18.12
CA ALA A 60 -3.62 4.03 -17.01
C ALA A 60 -4.10 3.56 -15.61
N GLN A 61 -5.30 2.98 -15.53
CA GLN A 61 -5.90 2.44 -14.31
C GLN A 61 -6.04 0.92 -14.37
N ALA A 62 -5.43 0.27 -15.37
CA ALA A 62 -5.50 -1.16 -15.53
C ALA A 62 -4.94 -1.86 -14.28
N VAL A 63 -5.63 -2.92 -13.85
CA VAL A 63 -5.25 -3.74 -12.71
C VAL A 63 -4.61 -5.04 -13.17
N THR A 64 -3.82 -5.63 -12.28
CA THR A 64 -3.17 -6.93 -12.47
C THR A 64 -3.89 -8.04 -11.69
N ASN A 65 -3.54 -9.30 -11.97
CA ASN A 65 -4.01 -10.43 -11.18
C ASN A 65 -3.56 -10.32 -9.71
N LYS A 66 -2.42 -9.67 -9.44
CA LYS A 66 -1.92 -9.48 -8.08
C LYS A 66 -2.80 -8.50 -7.30
N ASP A 67 -3.27 -7.43 -7.94
CA ASP A 67 -4.16 -6.44 -7.32
C ASP A 67 -5.50 -7.07 -6.96
N VAL A 68 -6.10 -7.82 -7.89
CA VAL A 68 -7.34 -8.57 -7.65
C VAL A 68 -7.16 -9.60 -6.53
N SER A 69 -6.05 -10.33 -6.53
CA SER A 69 -5.75 -11.30 -5.47
C SER A 69 -5.55 -10.64 -4.11
N GLY A 70 -4.90 -9.47 -4.08
CA GLY A 70 -4.72 -8.66 -2.87
C GLY A 70 -6.06 -8.19 -2.31
N PHE A 71 -6.92 -7.66 -3.19
CA PHE A 71 -8.29 -7.27 -2.82
C PHE A 71 -9.11 -8.45 -2.27
N ALA A 72 -9.02 -9.62 -2.91
CA ALA A 72 -9.69 -10.82 -2.46
C ALA A 72 -9.26 -11.23 -1.04
N LYS A 73 -7.95 -11.20 -0.75
CA LYS A 73 -7.41 -11.49 0.60
C LYS A 73 -7.93 -10.50 1.65
N VAL A 74 -7.91 -9.20 1.35
CA VAL A 74 -8.44 -8.17 2.25
C VAL A 74 -9.92 -8.43 2.54
N THR A 75 -10.70 -8.71 1.50
CA THR A 75 -12.14 -8.91 1.64
C THR A 75 -12.48 -10.20 2.41
N GLU A 76 -11.72 -11.27 2.20
CA GLU A 76 -11.81 -12.52 2.96
C GLU A 76 -11.51 -12.29 4.46
N ALA A 77 -10.48 -11.50 4.77
CA ALA A 77 -10.14 -11.14 6.15
C ALA A 77 -11.23 -10.29 6.83
N LEU A 78 -11.75 -9.26 6.14
CA LEU A 78 -12.82 -8.39 6.65
C LEU A 78 -14.14 -9.14 6.87
N ARG A 79 -14.41 -10.18 6.07
CA ARG A 79 -15.60 -11.02 6.28
C ARG A 79 -15.49 -11.91 7.50
N SER A 80 -14.30 -12.46 7.73
CA SER A 80 -14.10 -13.54 8.70
C SER A 80 -13.78 -13.01 10.09
N ASN A 81 -13.43 -11.73 10.22
CA ASN A 81 -12.94 -11.14 11.46
C ASN A 81 -13.65 -9.81 11.76
N PRO A 82 -13.88 -9.49 13.05
CA PRO A 82 -14.36 -8.17 13.46
C PRO A 82 -13.23 -7.15 13.34
N VAL A 83 -13.03 -6.61 12.13
CA VAL A 83 -12.04 -5.56 11.87
C VAL A 83 -12.68 -4.19 12.09
N ASP A 84 -12.11 -3.39 12.99
CA ASP A 84 -12.52 -2.00 13.22
C ASP A 84 -11.36 -1.04 12.93
N VAL A 85 -11.30 -0.58 11.67
CA VAL A 85 -10.26 0.35 11.21
C VAL A 85 -10.34 1.69 11.96
N ALA A 86 -11.53 2.12 12.37
CA ALA A 86 -11.71 3.40 13.05
C ALA A 86 -11.17 3.34 14.49
N ALA A 87 -11.44 2.25 15.21
CA ALA A 87 -10.85 2.01 16.52
C ALA A 87 -9.32 1.91 16.43
N THR A 88 -8.80 1.16 15.44
CA THR A 88 -7.36 1.06 15.21
C THR A 88 -6.72 2.44 14.94
N ALA A 89 -7.35 3.28 14.13
CA ALA A 89 -6.86 4.62 13.85
C ALA A 89 -6.83 5.50 15.11
N LYS A 90 -7.89 5.45 15.93
CA LYS A 90 -7.95 6.21 17.20
C LYS A 90 -6.85 5.78 18.17
N GLN A 91 -6.64 4.47 18.32
CA GLN A 91 -5.58 3.96 19.18
C GLN A 91 -4.20 4.39 18.69
N GLY A 92 -3.93 4.26 17.39
CA GLY A 92 -2.65 4.70 16.82
C GLY A 92 -2.38 6.20 17.04
N MET A 93 -3.40 7.05 16.99
CA MET A 93 -3.27 8.47 17.32
C MET A 93 -2.96 8.70 18.81
N ALA A 94 -3.60 7.94 19.71
CA ALA A 94 -3.34 8.02 21.14
C ALA A 94 -1.91 7.57 21.49
N ASP A 95 -1.46 6.46 20.90
CA ASP A 95 -0.11 5.92 21.07
C ASP A 95 0.95 6.91 20.57
N ALA A 96 0.73 7.51 19.40
CA ALA A 96 1.62 8.56 18.88
C ALA A 96 1.69 9.77 19.83
N GLY A 97 0.56 10.18 20.40
CA GLY A 97 0.50 11.24 21.40
C GLY A 97 1.28 10.91 22.68
N GLN A 98 1.21 9.66 23.15
CA GLN A 98 1.99 9.20 24.30
C GLN A 98 3.50 9.26 24.02
N VAL A 99 3.94 8.73 22.87
CA VAL A 99 5.36 8.76 22.48
C VAL A 99 5.89 10.19 22.39
N VAL A 100 5.12 11.11 21.80
CA VAL A 100 5.50 12.53 21.72
C VAL A 100 5.52 13.16 23.13
N GLY A 101 4.53 12.87 23.96
CA GLY A 101 4.46 13.37 25.33
C GLY A 101 5.65 12.91 26.19
N ASP A 102 6.05 11.65 26.04
CA ASP A 102 7.22 11.09 26.75
C ASP A 102 8.53 11.67 26.19
N ALA A 103 8.68 11.80 24.87
CA ALA A 103 9.84 12.44 24.27
C ALA A 103 10.01 13.91 24.73
N LEU A 104 8.94 14.69 24.77
CA LEU A 104 8.97 16.07 25.27
C LEU A 104 9.28 16.14 26.77
N ARG A 105 8.76 15.20 27.55
CA ARG A 105 9.05 15.11 28.99
C ARG A 105 10.51 14.76 29.22
N ASP A 106 11.10 13.90 28.41
CA ASP A 106 12.51 13.51 28.53
C ASP A 106 13.45 14.65 28.09
N LEU A 107 13.09 15.41 27.04
CA LEU A 107 13.76 16.66 26.66
C LEU A 107 13.69 17.72 27.77
N GLY A 108 12.54 17.89 28.41
CA GLY A 108 12.38 18.82 29.54
C GLY A 108 13.03 18.35 30.85
N LYS A 109 13.45 17.09 30.92
CA LYS A 109 14.15 16.49 32.06
C LYS A 109 15.66 16.39 31.87
N GLN A 110 16.21 16.75 30.71
CA GLN A 110 17.66 16.93 30.60
C GLN A 110 18.08 18.06 31.55
N PRO A 111 18.85 17.80 32.62
CA PRO A 111 19.58 18.90 33.24
C PRO A 111 20.58 19.40 32.19
N ASP A 112 20.76 20.72 32.14
CA ASP A 112 21.91 21.39 31.52
C ASP A 112 23.19 20.89 32.22
N ALA A 113 23.60 19.66 31.91
CA ALA A 113 24.92 19.19 32.24
C ALA A 113 25.84 19.84 31.21
N ALA A 114 26.24 21.08 31.51
CA ALA A 114 27.38 21.70 30.89
C ALA A 114 28.51 20.66 30.84
N PRO A 115 29.15 20.44 29.67
CA PRO A 115 30.25 19.48 29.59
C PRO A 115 31.33 19.94 30.58
N ALA A 116 31.65 19.09 31.56
CA ALA A 116 32.73 19.36 32.49
C ALA A 116 34.01 19.64 31.69
N PRO A 117 34.77 20.71 31.99
CA PRO A 117 36.00 21.01 31.28
C PRO A 117 36.99 19.85 31.46
N ALA A 118 37.58 19.43 30.34
CA ALA A 118 38.61 18.41 30.31
C ALA A 118 39.76 18.78 31.25
N ALA A 119 39.88 18.04 32.36
CA ALA A 119 40.99 18.18 33.28
C ALA A 119 42.17 17.35 32.76
N ASP A 120 43.17 18.11 32.33
CA ASP A 120 44.60 17.83 32.37
C ASP A 120 45.19 16.68 31.54
N ALA A 121 45.84 17.14 30.48
CA ALA A 121 47.04 16.53 29.94
C ALA A 121 48.13 16.39 31.02
N THR A 122 48.87 15.28 31.00
CA THR A 122 50.31 15.31 31.30
C THR A 122 51.02 14.34 30.36
N PRO A 123 52.09 14.80 29.65
CA PRO A 123 52.81 14.01 28.67
C PRO A 123 53.96 13.23 29.33
N ALA A 124 54.23 12.01 28.86
CA ALA A 124 55.51 11.37 29.11
C ALA A 124 55.94 10.57 27.88
N ALA A 125 57.03 11.05 27.29
CA ALA A 125 57.78 10.53 26.18
C ALA A 125 58.09 9.03 26.29
N ALA A 126 58.21 8.34 25.14
CA ALA A 126 59.51 8.01 24.54
C ALA A 126 59.38 6.89 23.49
N LEU A 127 59.92 7.15 22.29
CA LEU A 127 60.82 6.28 21.51
C LEU A 127 60.27 4.88 21.06
N GLU A 128 60.30 4.43 19.80
CA GLU A 128 61.25 4.62 18.71
C GLU A 128 60.68 4.23 17.33
N ALA A 129 61.33 4.77 16.30
CA ALA A 129 61.61 4.19 14.99
C ALA A 129 60.45 4.01 13.98
N ALA A 130 60.15 5.11 13.30
CA ALA A 130 59.79 5.07 11.88
C ALA A 130 61.01 5.49 11.04
N THR A 131 61.60 4.53 10.33
CA THR A 131 62.40 4.70 9.11
C THR A 131 62.08 3.46 8.27
N THR A 132 61.47 3.53 7.10
CA THR A 132 62.03 4.13 5.89
C THR A 132 60.93 4.27 4.82
N THR A 133 60.94 5.43 4.19
CA THR A 133 60.23 5.87 2.98
C THR A 133 60.74 5.14 1.71
N THR A 134 59.92 5.20 0.67
CA THR A 134 60.26 5.28 -0.78
C THR A 134 59.84 4.02 -1.55
N GLU A 135 58.72 4.06 -2.30
CA GLU A 135 58.60 4.42 -3.75
C GLU A 135 59.31 3.33 -4.61
N ASP A 136 58.66 2.61 -5.52
CA ASP A 136 58.21 3.06 -6.83
C ASP A 136 57.57 1.86 -7.59
N GLU A 137 56.70 2.15 -8.55
CA GLU A 137 55.91 1.28 -9.45
C GLU A 137 56.78 0.53 -10.53
N PRO A 138 56.27 0.01 -11.67
CA PRO A 138 55.25 -1.00 -12.00
C PRO A 138 55.84 -2.16 -12.88
N GLN A 139 54.97 -2.90 -13.60
CA GLN A 139 55.23 -3.82 -14.76
C GLN A 139 55.54 -5.29 -14.40
N GLN A 140 54.93 -6.34 -14.97
CA GLN A 140 54.05 -6.57 -16.13
C GLN A 140 53.06 -7.70 -15.82
#